data_AF-A0A2P5HTB8-F1
#
_entry.id   AF-A0A2P5HTB8-F1
#
_cell.length_a   1.000
_cell.length_b   1.000
_cell.length_c   1.000
_cell.angle_alpha   90.00
_cell.angle_beta   90.00
_cell.angle_gamma   90.00
#
_symmetry.space_group_name_H-M   'P 1'
#
loop_
_entity.id
_entity.type
_entity.pdbx_description
1 polymer ?
#
loop_
_entity_poly.entity_id
_entity_poly.type
_entity_poly.pdbx_seq_one_letter_code
_entity_poly.pdbx_strand_id
1 'polypeptide(L)'
;MFRLYEVDPDADTLIIIPTPSNSFAPWEETPPPSDASSVYAGILRGTSRPPNTYASIASAPEVRLKVSSRHLGLASKHFRNKFRYDNPVEADGRVHVTLGGYDPKAVIVVMDAVHGRGRKVPRAVDLELLAKIAVFVDAFRFHEAVEVYAERWFERLEGALPTKYGRELILWIYASYVFRQQEIFKRASSVAILQSNGPIRSMGLQLRDGLISSQRQQLVRQALDVVYKTVDALQVDEPCARGCDTFLLGALVKALRRHNLMWPRPSKPFIGVSFVGISQSVGEAGSQLAQLVPGLSLNGVASLKETSRKRKTPNSEPKQTLTPDSSPELRATWDAHDCGVRGGLAEKLDELEVGVTGLELESKLGYLLY
;
A
#
# COMPACT_ATOMS: atom_id res chain seq x y z
N MET A 1 5.11 5.38 -39.82
CA MET A 1 6.57 5.28 -39.62
C MET A 1 6.79 4.50 -38.34
N PHE A 2 7.64 3.48 -38.32
CA PHE A 2 7.99 2.71 -37.12
C PHE A 2 9.41 3.08 -36.66
N ARG A 3 9.75 2.82 -35.40
CA ARG A 3 11.12 2.92 -34.89
C ARG A 3 11.72 1.52 -34.82
N LEU A 4 12.84 1.31 -35.52
CA LEU A 4 13.59 0.05 -35.44
C LEU A 4 14.69 0.17 -34.38
N TYR A 5 14.76 -0.82 -33.49
CA TYR A 5 15.85 -0.98 -32.54
C TYR A 5 16.59 -2.29 -32.83
N GLU A 6 17.88 -2.20 -33.11
CA GLU A 6 18.70 -3.36 -33.43
C GLU A 6 19.42 -3.84 -32.15
N VAL A 7 18.94 -4.97 -31.62
CA VAL A 7 19.58 -5.66 -30.48
C VAL A 7 20.64 -6.60 -31.01
N ASP A 8 20.29 -7.39 -32.02
CA ASP A 8 21.16 -8.34 -32.69
C ASP A 8 21.25 -8.00 -34.21
N PRO A 9 22.46 -7.78 -34.76
CA PRO A 9 22.64 -7.55 -36.20
C PRO A 9 22.25 -8.76 -37.05
N ASP A 10 22.41 -9.97 -36.52
CA ASP A 10 22.12 -11.26 -37.17
C ASP A 10 20.75 -11.82 -36.74
N ALA A 11 19.84 -10.94 -36.32
CA ALA A 11 18.53 -11.29 -35.81
C ALA A 11 17.69 -12.13 -36.80
N ASP A 12 17.24 -13.28 -36.30
CA ASP A 12 16.26 -14.18 -36.92
C ASP A 12 14.81 -13.89 -36.48
N THR A 13 14.63 -12.97 -35.53
CA THR A 13 13.33 -12.63 -34.95
C THR A 13 13.10 -11.12 -34.94
N LEU A 14 11.87 -10.72 -35.27
CA LEU A 14 11.41 -9.35 -35.21
C LEU A 14 10.27 -9.25 -34.18
N ILE A 15 10.54 -8.61 -33.03
CA ILE A 15 9.49 -8.27 -32.07
C ILE A 15 8.81 -6.98 -32.52
N ILE A 16 7.49 -6.99 -32.59
CA ILE A 16 6.66 -5.83 -32.95
C ILE A 16 5.87 -5.42 -31.71
N ILE A 17 6.04 -4.17 -31.29
CA ILE A 17 5.35 -3.59 -30.13
C ILE A 17 4.42 -2.49 -30.63
N PRO A 18 3.10 -2.79 -30.73
CA PRO A 18 2.10 -1.77 -30.98
C PRO A 18 2.11 -0.73 -29.86
N THR A 19 1.73 0.51 -30.19
CA THR A 19 1.61 1.55 -29.16
C THR A 19 0.57 1.13 -28.12
N PRO A 20 0.89 1.17 -26.82
CA PRO A 20 -0.11 0.91 -25.79
C PRO A 20 -1.22 1.96 -25.86
N SER A 21 -2.47 1.50 -25.89
CA SER A 21 -3.65 2.38 -26.00
C SER A 21 -4.09 2.99 -24.66
N ASN A 22 -3.63 2.42 -23.55
CA ASN A 22 -4.12 2.72 -22.20
C ASN A 22 -2.99 3.22 -21.28
N SER A 23 -3.34 4.03 -20.28
CA SER A 23 -2.41 4.44 -19.22
C SER A 23 -1.95 3.24 -18.39
N PHE A 24 -0.68 3.21 -18.00
CA PHE A 24 -0.14 2.15 -17.15
C PHE A 24 -0.58 2.31 -15.70
N ALA A 25 -1.25 1.27 -15.17
CA ALA A 25 -1.69 1.18 -13.78
C ALA A 25 -2.40 2.47 -13.29
N PRO A 26 -3.57 2.81 -13.86
CA PRO A 26 -4.31 4.00 -13.47
C PRO A 26 -4.76 3.89 -12.01
N TRP A 27 -4.71 5.02 -11.30
CA TRP A 27 -5.22 5.14 -9.94
C TRP A 27 -6.60 5.76 -9.98
N GLU A 28 -7.64 4.91 -9.94
CA GLU A 28 -9.01 5.39 -9.81
C GLU A 28 -9.26 5.78 -8.35
N GLU A 29 -9.62 7.05 -8.11
CA GLU A 29 -9.86 7.55 -6.75
C GLU A 29 -11.05 6.84 -6.08
N THR A 30 -12.02 6.38 -6.88
CA THR A 30 -13.17 5.60 -6.43
C THR A 30 -12.95 4.11 -6.69
N PRO A 31 -13.09 3.23 -5.67
CA PRO A 31 -13.13 1.80 -5.93
C PRO A 31 -14.34 1.47 -6.81
N PRO A 32 -14.23 0.55 -7.77
CA PRO A 32 -15.40 0.12 -8.55
C PRO A 32 -16.49 -0.39 -7.59
N PRO A 33 -17.77 -0.08 -7.85
CA PRO A 33 -18.86 -0.54 -7.01
C PRO A 33 -18.83 -2.06 -6.89
N SER A 34 -18.95 -2.55 -5.66
CA SER A 34 -18.91 -3.96 -5.25
C SER A 34 -20.10 -4.80 -5.73
N ASP A 35 -20.78 -4.39 -6.82
CA ASP A 35 -21.95 -5.08 -7.32
C ASP A 35 -21.61 -5.90 -8.56
N ALA A 36 -21.33 -7.19 -8.32
CA ALA A 36 -21.26 -8.24 -9.33
C ALA A 36 -22.55 -8.41 -10.17
N SER A 37 -23.59 -7.60 -9.94
CA SER A 37 -24.85 -7.62 -10.69
C SER A 37 -24.93 -6.61 -11.84
N SER A 38 -24.10 -5.55 -11.87
CA SER A 38 -24.24 -4.52 -12.92
C SER A 38 -23.64 -4.93 -14.27
N VAL A 39 -22.74 -5.90 -14.31
CA VAL A 39 -22.07 -6.33 -15.55
C VAL A 39 -22.94 -7.29 -16.38
N TYR A 40 -23.91 -7.97 -15.75
CA TYR A 40 -24.83 -8.88 -16.44
C TYR A 40 -26.12 -8.24 -16.94
N ALA A 41 -26.52 -7.06 -16.43
CA ALA A 41 -27.73 -6.37 -16.87
C ALA A 41 -27.58 -5.73 -18.27
N GLY A 42 -26.35 -5.38 -18.68
CA GLY A 42 -26.07 -4.79 -19.99
C GLY A 42 -26.03 -5.80 -21.15
N ILE A 43 -25.93 -7.10 -20.85
CA ILE A 43 -25.75 -8.16 -21.87
C ILE A 43 -27.10 -8.69 -22.39
N LEU A 44 -28.23 -8.36 -21.73
CA LEU A 44 -29.56 -8.88 -22.10
C LEU A 44 -30.48 -7.88 -22.81
N ARG A 45 -30.02 -6.66 -23.12
CA ARG A 45 -30.73 -5.74 -24.03
C ARG A 45 -30.02 -5.68 -25.37
N GLY A 46 -30.25 -6.71 -26.18
CA GLY A 46 -29.86 -6.71 -27.57
C GLY A 46 -30.61 -5.62 -28.34
N THR A 47 -29.88 -4.62 -28.83
CA THR A 47 -30.02 -4.00 -30.17
C THR A 47 -29.04 -2.83 -30.26
N SER A 48 -27.90 -3.04 -30.91
CA SER A 48 -27.36 -2.16 -31.95
C SER A 48 -25.91 -2.55 -32.25
N ARG A 49 -25.69 -3.00 -33.47
CA ARG A 49 -24.40 -3.19 -34.15
C ARG A 49 -23.44 -2.03 -33.81
N PRO A 50 -22.24 -2.27 -33.25
CA PRO A 50 -21.27 -1.21 -33.09
C PRO A 50 -20.78 -0.78 -34.48
N PRO A 51 -20.72 0.53 -34.78
CA PRO A 51 -20.18 1.02 -36.04
C PRO A 51 -18.72 0.64 -36.17
N ASN A 52 -18.34 0.28 -37.39
CA ASN A 52 -16.98 0.01 -37.82
C ASN A 52 -16.13 1.28 -37.67
N THR A 53 -15.53 1.46 -36.50
CA THR A 53 -14.47 2.46 -36.25
C THR A 53 -13.17 1.73 -35.91
N TYR A 54 -12.67 0.94 -36.86
CA TYR A 54 -11.28 0.47 -36.93
C TYR A 54 -10.46 1.21 -38.00
N ALA A 55 -10.90 2.40 -38.39
CA ALA A 55 -10.13 3.28 -39.25
C ALA A 55 -9.71 4.53 -38.47
N SER A 56 -8.39 4.74 -38.42
CA SER A 56 -7.70 5.94 -37.94
C SER A 56 -7.42 6.06 -36.44
N ILE A 57 -6.47 5.27 -35.94
CA ILE A 57 -5.55 5.74 -34.89
C ILE A 57 -4.13 5.68 -35.47
N ALA A 58 -3.82 6.66 -36.31
CA ALA A 58 -2.46 6.96 -36.69
C ALA A 58 -1.94 8.07 -35.77
N SER A 59 -0.89 7.77 -34.99
CA SER A 59 0.37 8.53 -34.97
C SER A 59 1.15 8.40 -33.65
N ALA A 60 1.41 7.17 -33.21
CA ALA A 60 2.64 6.89 -32.48
C ALA A 60 3.38 5.79 -33.24
N PRO A 61 4.70 5.91 -33.45
CA PRO A 61 5.43 4.92 -34.22
C PRO A 61 5.51 3.62 -33.42
N GLU A 62 4.91 2.57 -33.97
CA GLU A 62 5.20 1.17 -33.61
C GLU A 62 6.71 0.98 -33.42
N VAL A 63 7.11 0.22 -32.40
CA VAL A 63 8.53 -0.09 -32.16
C VAL A 63 8.79 -1.52 -32.60
N ARG A 64 9.80 -1.72 -33.44
CA ARG A 64 10.25 -3.03 -33.89
C ARG A 64 11.64 -3.31 -33.35
N LEU A 65 11.87 -4.51 -32.84
CA LEU A 65 13.15 -4.94 -32.29
C LEU A 65 13.67 -6.14 -33.06
N LYS A 66 14.89 -6.03 -33.59
CA LYS A 66 15.63 -7.18 -34.13
C LYS A 66 16.36 -7.89 -33.00
N VAL A 67 16.01 -9.15 -32.76
CA VAL A 67 16.48 -9.96 -31.63
C VAL A 67 16.79 -11.40 -32.09
N SER A 68 17.53 -12.14 -31.27
CA SER A 68 17.83 -13.55 -31.49
C SER A 68 16.83 -14.46 -30.78
N SER A 69 16.21 -15.37 -31.54
CA SER A 69 15.34 -16.43 -31.02
C SER A 69 16.08 -17.33 -30.03
N ARG A 70 17.39 -17.54 -30.24
CA ARG A 70 18.23 -18.38 -29.39
C ARG A 70 18.45 -17.76 -28.02
N HIS A 71 18.75 -16.46 -27.95
CA HIS A 71 18.88 -15.76 -26.67
C HIS A 71 17.54 -15.71 -25.92
N LEU A 72 16.45 -15.42 -26.63
CA LEU A 72 15.11 -15.41 -26.04
C LEU A 72 14.67 -16.78 -25.54
N GLY A 73 14.90 -17.84 -26.32
CA GLY A 73 14.55 -19.21 -25.94
C GLY A 73 15.41 -19.75 -24.80
N LEU A 74 16.65 -19.30 -24.66
CA LEU A 74 17.47 -19.62 -23.49
C LEU A 74 16.93 -18.95 -22.24
N ALA A 75 16.59 -17.66 -22.31
CA ALA A 75 16.16 -16.87 -21.16
C ALA A 75 14.67 -17.02 -20.80
N SER A 76 13.83 -17.56 -21.70
CA SER A 76 12.40 -17.74 -21.46
C SER A 76 11.86 -19.01 -22.09
N LYS A 77 11.28 -19.88 -21.24
CA LYS A 77 10.55 -21.07 -21.67
C LYS A 77 9.37 -20.75 -22.57
N HIS A 78 8.71 -19.61 -22.38
CA HIS A 78 7.61 -19.15 -23.22
C HIS A 78 8.08 -18.97 -24.66
N PHE A 79 9.15 -18.20 -24.85
CA PHE A 79 9.75 -17.97 -26.17
C PHE A 79 10.36 -19.25 -26.75
N ARG A 80 11.03 -20.08 -25.93
CA ARG A 80 11.54 -21.38 -26.37
C ARG A 80 10.46 -22.26 -26.99
N ASN A 81 9.31 -22.33 -26.34
CA ASN A 81 8.17 -23.10 -26.84
C ASN A 81 7.59 -22.45 -28.09
N LYS A 82 7.44 -21.11 -28.10
CA LYS A 82 6.96 -20.38 -29.27
C LYS A 82 7.81 -20.68 -30.51
N PHE A 83 9.14 -20.53 -30.43
CA PHE A 83 10.02 -20.79 -31.57
C PHE A 83 10.13 -22.28 -31.95
N ARG A 84 9.79 -23.20 -31.04
CA ARG A 84 9.76 -24.63 -31.33
C ARG A 84 8.49 -25.08 -32.06
N TYR A 85 7.35 -24.46 -31.77
CA TYR A 85 6.03 -24.94 -32.21
C TYR A 85 5.25 -23.97 -33.11
N ASP A 86 5.56 -22.69 -33.09
CA ASP A 86 4.83 -21.61 -33.76
C ASP A 86 5.83 -20.58 -34.32
N ASN A 87 6.53 -21.00 -35.39
CA ASN A 87 7.65 -20.27 -35.98
C ASN A 87 7.48 -19.99 -37.48
N PRO A 88 6.33 -19.45 -37.94
CA PRO A 88 6.20 -19.05 -39.33
C PRO A 88 7.24 -17.97 -39.64
N VAL A 89 8.03 -18.22 -40.68
CA VAL A 89 9.02 -17.26 -41.18
C VAL A 89 8.33 -16.40 -42.22
N GLU A 90 8.35 -15.09 -42.01
CA GLU A 90 7.79 -14.10 -42.92
C GLU A 90 8.68 -13.90 -44.15
N ALA A 91 8.18 -13.18 -45.14
CA ALA A 91 8.90 -12.94 -46.41
C ALA A 91 10.28 -12.27 -46.26
N ASP A 92 10.54 -11.60 -45.13
CA ASP A 92 11.82 -11.00 -44.80
C ASP A 92 12.83 -11.96 -44.14
N GLY A 93 12.48 -13.24 -44.06
CA GLY A 93 13.31 -14.31 -43.50
C GLY A 93 13.33 -14.35 -41.97
N ARG A 94 12.43 -13.64 -41.29
CA ARG A 94 12.36 -13.58 -39.82
C ARG A 94 11.05 -14.08 -39.27
N VAL A 95 11.08 -14.47 -38.01
CA VAL A 95 9.89 -14.81 -37.23
C VAL A 95 9.35 -13.54 -36.61
N HIS A 96 8.08 -13.22 -36.85
CA HIS A 96 7.48 -11.99 -36.34
C HIS A 96 6.68 -12.29 -35.06
N VAL A 97 6.99 -11.57 -33.98
CA VAL A 97 6.30 -11.72 -32.69
C VAL A 97 5.68 -10.40 -32.29
N THR A 98 4.34 -10.33 -32.29
CA THR A 98 3.62 -9.14 -31.83
C THR A 98 3.36 -9.20 -30.33
N LEU A 99 3.81 -8.19 -29.58
CA LEU A 99 3.65 -8.06 -28.14
C LEU A 99 2.83 -6.81 -27.81
N GLY A 100 1.50 -6.97 -27.74
CA GLY A 100 0.58 -5.89 -27.38
C GLY A 100 0.52 -5.64 -25.86
N GLY A 101 0.28 -4.39 -25.47
CA GLY A 101 0.04 -4.00 -24.07
C GLY A 101 1.28 -3.76 -23.22
N TYR A 102 2.49 -3.84 -23.80
CA TYR A 102 3.74 -3.62 -23.08
C TYR A 102 4.40 -2.28 -23.45
N ASP A 103 5.11 -1.67 -22.50
CA ASP A 103 5.85 -0.44 -22.74
C ASP A 103 7.12 -0.73 -23.57
N PRO A 104 7.32 -0.06 -24.72
CA PRO A 104 8.46 -0.33 -25.58
C PRO A 104 9.82 -0.14 -24.90
N LYS A 105 9.96 0.81 -23.97
CA LYS A 105 11.22 1.02 -23.25
C LYS A 105 11.51 -0.13 -22.30
N ALA A 106 10.49 -0.61 -21.59
CA ALA A 106 10.63 -1.77 -20.71
C ALA A 106 11.08 -3.01 -21.49
N VAL A 107 10.46 -3.27 -22.66
CA VAL A 107 10.86 -4.39 -23.52
C VAL A 107 12.29 -4.23 -24.00
N ILE A 108 12.70 -3.04 -24.49
CA ILE A 108 14.07 -2.77 -24.93
C ILE A 108 15.09 -3.07 -23.81
N VAL A 109 14.82 -2.61 -22.59
CA VAL A 109 15.71 -2.86 -21.43
C VAL A 109 15.90 -4.35 -21.18
N VAL A 110 14.80 -5.12 -21.19
CA VAL A 110 14.87 -6.58 -20.99
C VAL A 110 15.57 -7.27 -22.15
N MET A 111 15.33 -6.84 -23.40
CA MET A 111 16.01 -7.40 -24.56
C MET A 111 17.52 -7.14 -24.52
N ASP A 112 17.95 -5.93 -24.16
CA ASP A 112 19.37 -5.62 -24.00
C ASP A 112 20.02 -6.47 -22.91
N ALA A 113 19.31 -6.72 -21.80
CA ALA A 113 19.79 -7.61 -20.73
C ALA A 113 19.92 -9.07 -21.21
N VAL A 114 18.88 -9.61 -21.85
CA VAL A 114 18.83 -10.98 -22.40
C VAL A 114 19.94 -11.24 -23.44
N HIS A 115 20.32 -10.22 -24.21
CA HIS A 115 21.37 -10.32 -25.24
C HIS A 115 22.76 -9.93 -24.72
N GLY A 116 22.95 -9.81 -23.40
CA GLY A 116 24.25 -9.48 -22.80
C GLY A 116 24.75 -8.06 -23.10
N ARG A 117 23.88 -7.17 -23.58
CA ARG A 117 24.22 -5.76 -23.89
C ARG A 117 24.15 -4.90 -22.62
N GLY A 118 24.77 -5.34 -21.53
CA GLY A 118 24.67 -4.69 -20.22
C GLY A 118 25.07 -3.22 -20.18
N ARG A 119 25.91 -2.74 -21.12
CA ARG A 119 26.24 -1.31 -21.27
C ARG A 119 25.06 -0.46 -21.75
N LYS A 120 24.07 -1.06 -22.42
CA LYS A 120 22.84 -0.41 -22.89
C LYS A 120 21.72 -0.48 -21.86
N VAL A 121 21.79 -1.42 -20.92
CA VAL A 121 20.85 -1.49 -19.79
C VAL A 121 21.04 -0.27 -18.88
N PRO A 122 19.97 0.52 -18.59
CA PRO A 122 20.08 1.71 -17.76
C PRO A 122 20.63 1.39 -16.37
N ARG A 123 21.51 2.25 -15.87
CA ARG A 123 22.03 2.12 -14.49
C ARG A 123 21.00 2.51 -13.42
N ALA A 124 20.01 3.33 -13.78
CA ALA A 124 18.87 3.73 -12.97
C ALA A 124 17.61 3.73 -13.84
N VAL A 125 16.48 3.46 -13.21
CA VAL A 125 15.14 3.59 -13.77
C VAL A 125 14.26 4.27 -12.71
N ASP A 126 13.21 4.96 -13.14
CA ASP A 126 12.17 5.42 -12.22
C ASP A 126 11.24 4.25 -11.82
N LEU A 127 10.41 4.47 -10.80
CA LEU A 127 9.51 3.42 -10.30
C LEU A 127 8.51 2.95 -11.36
N GLU A 128 8.01 3.85 -12.21
CA GLU A 128 7.04 3.49 -13.23
C GLU A 128 7.66 2.56 -14.29
N LEU A 129 8.87 2.87 -14.77
CA LEU A 129 9.59 2.01 -15.69
C LEU A 129 9.96 0.68 -15.01
N LEU A 130 10.37 0.69 -13.74
CA LEU A 130 10.66 -0.54 -12.98
C LEU A 130 9.42 -1.46 -12.92
N ALA A 131 8.25 -0.90 -12.63
CA ALA A 131 7.00 -1.66 -12.60
C ALA A 131 6.60 -2.18 -13.98
N LYS A 132 6.81 -1.41 -15.06
CA LYS A 132 6.59 -1.87 -16.44
C LYS A 132 7.53 -3.01 -16.83
N ILE A 133 8.80 -2.92 -16.42
CA ILE A 133 9.77 -4.02 -16.58
C ILE A 133 9.28 -5.23 -15.79
N ALA A 134 8.84 -5.07 -14.54
CA ALA A 134 8.30 -6.15 -13.73
C ALA A 134 7.14 -6.88 -14.42
N VAL A 135 6.16 -6.15 -14.98
CA VAL A 135 5.04 -6.75 -15.73
C VAL A 135 5.53 -7.61 -16.88
N PHE A 136 6.49 -7.11 -17.66
CA PHE A 136 7.03 -7.85 -18.81
C PHE A 136 7.85 -9.08 -18.38
N VAL A 137 8.67 -8.92 -17.33
CA VAL A 137 9.50 -9.99 -16.77
C VAL A 137 8.65 -11.10 -16.17
N ASP A 138 7.58 -10.76 -15.45
CA ASP A 138 6.65 -11.73 -14.87
C ASP A 138 5.90 -12.51 -15.95
N ALA A 139 5.39 -11.81 -16.97
CA ALA A 139 4.65 -12.40 -18.08
C ALA A 139 5.49 -13.41 -18.88
N PHE A 140 6.76 -13.09 -19.16
CA PHE A 140 7.63 -13.91 -20.01
C PHE A 140 8.73 -14.66 -19.26
N ARG A 141 8.76 -14.55 -17.93
CA ARG A 141 9.70 -15.24 -17.02
C ARG A 141 11.18 -14.91 -17.24
N PHE A 142 11.53 -13.67 -17.57
CA PHE A 142 12.92 -13.23 -17.78
C PHE A 142 13.71 -12.92 -16.49
N HIS A 143 13.33 -13.47 -15.34
CA HIS A 143 13.84 -13.06 -14.02
C HIS A 143 15.37 -13.15 -13.92
N GLU A 144 15.95 -14.29 -14.33
CA GLU A 144 17.41 -14.52 -14.28
C GLU A 144 18.20 -13.50 -15.13
N ALA A 145 17.67 -13.14 -16.31
CA ALA A 145 18.36 -12.22 -17.21
C ALA A 145 18.44 -10.79 -16.67
N VAL A 146 17.54 -10.43 -15.75
CA VAL A 146 17.39 -9.05 -15.25
C VAL A 146 17.76 -8.88 -13.77
N GLU A 147 17.94 -9.96 -13.03
CA GLU A 147 18.13 -9.99 -11.57
C GLU A 147 19.19 -8.99 -11.08
N VAL A 148 20.41 -9.07 -11.61
CA VAL A 148 21.54 -8.18 -11.23
C VAL A 148 21.24 -6.69 -11.51
N TYR A 149 20.41 -6.39 -12.50
CA TYR A 149 20.03 -5.01 -12.80
C TYR A 149 18.92 -4.52 -11.86
N ALA A 150 17.97 -5.41 -11.52
CA ALA A 150 16.88 -5.10 -10.61
C ALA A 150 17.39 -4.71 -9.23
N GLU A 151 18.32 -5.48 -8.64
CA GLU A 151 18.95 -5.16 -7.34
C GLU A 151 19.49 -3.73 -7.32
N ARG A 152 20.28 -3.35 -8.33
CA ARG A 152 20.83 -2.00 -8.47
C ARG A 152 19.75 -0.92 -8.62
N TRP A 153 18.67 -1.21 -9.34
CA TRP A 153 17.58 -0.25 -9.51
C TRP A 153 16.88 0.01 -8.17
N PHE A 154 16.66 -1.04 -7.36
CA PHE A 154 16.07 -0.92 -6.03
C PHE A 154 16.95 -0.14 -5.06
N GLU A 155 18.26 -0.42 -5.00
CA GLU A 155 19.21 0.35 -4.17
C GLU A 155 19.12 1.86 -4.43
N ARG A 156 18.96 2.26 -5.69
CA ARG A 156 18.86 3.68 -6.07
C ARG A 156 17.52 4.30 -5.75
N LEU A 157 16.47 3.49 -5.68
CA LEU A 157 15.11 3.94 -5.40
C LEU A 157 14.76 3.84 -3.91
N GLU A 158 15.55 3.13 -3.09
CA GLU A 158 15.17 2.73 -1.72
C GLU A 158 14.74 3.93 -0.84
N GLY A 159 15.41 5.08 -0.97
CA GLY A 159 15.07 6.30 -0.25
C GLY A 159 13.71 6.92 -0.62
N ALA A 160 13.06 6.43 -1.68
CA ALA A 160 11.76 6.90 -2.18
C ALA A 160 10.60 5.95 -1.82
N LEU A 161 10.81 4.94 -0.96
CA LEU A 161 9.74 4.05 -0.53
C LEU A 161 8.63 4.86 0.20
N PRO A 162 7.36 4.83 -0.27
CA PRO A 162 6.30 5.62 0.32
C PRO A 162 5.97 5.19 1.74
N THR A 163 5.80 6.19 2.61
CA THR A 163 5.21 6.02 3.94
C THR A 163 3.70 6.15 3.92
N LYS A 164 3.09 6.33 2.73
CA LYS A 164 1.64 6.47 2.57
C LYS A 164 1.06 5.47 1.59
N TYR A 165 -0.16 4.99 1.87
CA TYR A 165 -0.93 4.20 0.91
C TYR A 165 -1.29 5.03 -0.34
N GLY A 166 -0.98 4.50 -1.52
CA GLY A 166 -1.20 5.18 -2.79
C GLY A 166 -0.66 4.37 -3.97
N ARG A 167 -0.79 4.93 -5.19
CA ARG A 167 -0.35 4.30 -6.43
C ARG A 167 1.09 3.80 -6.36
N GLU A 168 2.01 4.68 -5.98
CA GLU A 168 3.44 4.37 -5.93
C GLU A 168 3.72 3.21 -4.96
N LEU A 169 3.04 3.14 -3.81
CA LEU A 169 3.21 2.02 -2.88
C LEU A 169 2.81 0.69 -3.51
N ILE A 170 1.73 0.65 -4.30
CA ILE A 170 1.33 -0.58 -4.99
C ILE A 170 2.34 -0.97 -6.07
N LEU A 171 2.92 -0.01 -6.79
CA LEU A 171 4.01 -0.28 -7.74
C LEU A 171 5.23 -0.87 -7.02
N TRP A 172 5.59 -0.33 -5.86
CA TRP A 172 6.64 -0.87 -4.99
C TRP A 172 6.35 -2.31 -4.56
N ILE A 173 5.14 -2.59 -4.07
CA ILE A 173 4.71 -3.93 -3.68
C ILE A 173 4.82 -4.89 -4.86
N TYR A 174 4.32 -4.52 -6.04
CA TYR A 174 4.34 -5.39 -7.21
C TYR A 174 5.76 -5.64 -7.72
N ALA A 175 6.55 -4.59 -7.90
CA ALA A 175 7.92 -4.74 -8.40
C ALA A 175 8.79 -5.54 -7.43
N SER A 176 8.74 -5.24 -6.13
CA SER A 176 9.51 -5.99 -5.12
C SER A 176 9.09 -7.45 -5.01
N TYR A 177 7.79 -7.74 -5.22
CA TYR A 177 7.31 -9.11 -5.32
C TYR A 177 7.87 -9.85 -6.54
N VAL A 178 7.81 -9.25 -7.74
CA VAL A 178 8.31 -9.87 -8.98
C VAL A 178 9.81 -10.12 -8.91
N PHE A 179 10.59 -9.13 -8.46
CA PHE A 179 12.05 -9.21 -8.36
C PHE A 179 12.56 -9.77 -7.03
N ARG A 180 11.68 -10.32 -6.20
CA ARG A 180 12.00 -10.98 -4.92
C ARG A 180 12.82 -10.13 -3.93
N GLN A 181 12.55 -8.84 -3.87
CA GLN A 181 13.18 -7.93 -2.92
C GLN A 181 12.48 -7.99 -1.57
N GLN A 182 12.87 -8.97 -0.75
CA GLN A 182 12.21 -9.34 0.50
C GLN A 182 11.99 -8.15 1.44
N GLU A 183 13.06 -7.44 1.80
CA GLU A 183 12.98 -6.33 2.76
C GLU A 183 12.10 -5.18 2.26
N ILE A 184 12.14 -4.89 0.96
CA ILE A 184 11.33 -3.85 0.33
C ILE A 184 9.86 -4.26 0.31
N PHE A 185 9.57 -5.50 -0.09
CA PHE A 185 8.22 -6.04 -0.11
C PHE A 185 7.60 -6.05 1.28
N LYS A 186 8.36 -6.48 2.28
CA LYS A 186 7.95 -6.51 3.68
C LYS A 186 7.59 -5.11 4.20
N ARG A 187 8.47 -4.13 4.00
CA ARG A 187 8.20 -2.73 4.38
C ARG A 187 7.00 -2.14 3.65
N ALA A 188 6.91 -2.32 2.32
CA ALA A 188 5.83 -1.77 1.52
C ALA A 188 4.47 -2.38 1.87
N SER A 189 4.43 -3.70 2.11
CA SER A 189 3.21 -4.40 2.53
C SER A 189 2.77 -4.01 3.95
N SER A 190 3.71 -3.75 4.89
CA SER A 190 3.39 -3.21 6.22
C SER A 190 2.65 -1.87 6.11
N VAL A 191 3.16 -0.93 5.31
CA VAL A 191 2.49 0.37 5.07
C VAL A 191 1.07 0.16 4.51
N ALA A 192 0.90 -0.76 3.55
CA ALA A 192 -0.42 -1.04 2.99
C ALA A 192 -1.39 -1.66 4.01
N ILE A 193 -0.91 -2.54 4.89
CA ILE A 193 -1.69 -3.16 5.98
C ILE A 193 -2.14 -2.11 7.00
N LEU A 194 -1.28 -1.17 7.36
CA LEU A 194 -1.57 -0.13 8.36
C LEU A 194 -2.51 0.94 7.82
N GLN A 195 -2.31 1.37 6.58
CA GLN A 195 -2.90 2.61 6.09
C GLN A 195 -4.03 2.45 5.08
N SER A 196 -4.13 1.30 4.40
CA SER A 196 -5.22 1.10 3.46
C SER A 196 -6.56 1.15 4.21
N ASN A 197 -7.48 1.98 3.69
CA ASN A 197 -8.83 2.13 4.21
C ASN A 197 -9.85 1.28 3.44
N GLY A 198 -9.40 0.28 2.68
CA GLY A 198 -10.28 -0.59 1.91
C GLY A 198 -9.53 -1.77 1.27
N PRO A 199 -10.17 -2.47 0.32
CA PRO A 199 -9.52 -3.48 -0.51
C PRO A 199 -8.30 -2.88 -1.21
N ILE A 200 -7.25 -3.69 -1.34
CA ILE A 200 -6.03 -3.29 -2.02
C ILE A 200 -6.33 -3.10 -3.51
N ARG A 201 -5.97 -1.94 -4.06
CA ARG A 201 -6.17 -1.64 -5.47
C ARG A 201 -5.09 -2.33 -6.30
N SER A 202 -5.48 -3.30 -7.12
CA SER A 202 -4.54 -4.03 -8.00
C SER A 202 -4.09 -3.22 -9.22
N MET A 203 -4.85 -2.20 -9.63
CA MET A 203 -4.54 -1.34 -10.81
C MET A 203 -4.33 -2.13 -12.12
N GLY A 204 -4.96 -3.30 -12.26
CA GLY A 204 -4.77 -4.20 -13.40
C GLY A 204 -3.47 -5.00 -13.38
N LEU A 205 -2.66 -4.85 -12.33
CA LEU A 205 -1.46 -5.66 -12.09
C LEU A 205 -1.87 -6.99 -11.44
N GLN A 206 -1.11 -8.05 -11.69
CA GLN A 206 -1.35 -9.40 -11.16
C GLN A 206 -0.87 -9.53 -9.71
N LEU A 207 -1.33 -8.65 -8.80
CA LEU A 207 -1.00 -8.74 -7.37
C LEU A 207 -1.78 -9.87 -6.71
N ARG A 208 -1.08 -10.70 -5.94
CA ARG A 208 -1.70 -11.59 -4.94
C ARG A 208 -2.04 -10.79 -3.68
N ASP A 209 -2.99 -9.89 -3.81
CA ASP A 209 -3.40 -8.96 -2.76
C ASP A 209 -4.19 -9.60 -1.60
N GLY A 210 -4.62 -10.85 -1.76
CA GLY A 210 -5.43 -11.58 -0.78
C GLY A 210 -4.78 -11.67 0.59
N LEU A 211 -3.45 -11.85 0.67
CA LEU A 211 -2.74 -11.92 1.95
C LEU A 211 -2.66 -10.55 2.64
N ILE A 212 -2.31 -9.49 1.89
CA ILE A 212 -2.30 -8.11 2.39
C ILE A 212 -3.69 -7.72 2.88
N SER A 213 -4.72 -8.01 2.08
CA SER A 213 -6.12 -7.72 2.39
C SER A 213 -6.61 -8.48 3.61
N SER A 214 -6.16 -9.73 3.81
CA SER A 214 -6.52 -10.54 4.97
C SER A 214 -5.87 -10.00 6.24
N GLN A 215 -4.56 -9.71 6.21
CA GLN A 215 -3.82 -9.17 7.35
C GLN A 215 -4.36 -7.79 7.76
N ARG A 216 -4.67 -6.92 6.78
CA ARG A 216 -5.32 -5.62 7.01
C ARG A 216 -6.67 -5.79 7.72
N GLN A 217 -7.53 -6.68 7.23
CA GLN A 217 -8.84 -6.91 7.85
C GLN A 217 -8.73 -7.46 9.27
N GLN A 218 -7.76 -8.33 9.53
CA GLN A 218 -7.51 -8.86 10.87
C GLN A 218 -7.03 -7.77 11.82
N LEU A 219 -6.07 -6.95 11.41
CA LEU A 219 -5.56 -5.84 12.20
C LEU A 219 -6.66 -4.82 12.53
N VAL A 220 -7.43 -4.38 11.53
CA VAL A 220 -8.55 -3.44 11.72
C VAL A 220 -9.59 -4.03 12.69
N ARG A 221 -9.92 -5.32 12.55
CA ARG A 221 -10.83 -5.99 13.48
C ARG A 221 -10.26 -5.99 14.91
N GLN A 222 -9.00 -6.35 15.09
CA GLN A 222 -8.36 -6.38 16.42
C GLN A 222 -8.36 -5.00 17.08
N ALA A 223 -8.01 -3.95 16.32
CA ALA A 223 -8.03 -2.58 16.82
C ALA A 223 -9.44 -2.12 17.21
N LEU A 224 -10.46 -2.41 16.39
CA LEU A 224 -11.86 -2.12 16.72
C LEU A 224 -12.33 -2.91 17.95
N ASP A 225 -11.98 -4.19 18.07
CA ASP A 225 -12.32 -5.01 19.23
C ASP A 225 -11.71 -4.43 20.52
N VAL A 226 -10.46 -3.94 20.47
CA VAL A 226 -9.83 -3.25 21.61
C VAL A 226 -10.60 -1.97 21.97
N VAL A 227 -10.90 -1.13 20.99
CA VAL A 227 -11.63 0.13 21.19
C VAL A 227 -13.03 -0.12 21.77
N TYR A 228 -13.80 -1.04 21.19
CA TYR A 228 -15.16 -1.32 21.65
C TYR A 228 -15.20 -1.97 23.02
N LYS A 229 -14.27 -2.88 23.34
CA LYS A 229 -14.16 -3.42 24.70
C LYS A 229 -13.90 -2.32 25.72
N THR A 230 -13.07 -1.34 25.40
CA THR A 230 -12.84 -0.19 26.28
C THR A 230 -14.11 0.66 26.42
N VAL A 231 -14.83 0.94 25.33
CA VAL A 231 -16.11 1.67 25.38
C VAL A 231 -17.16 0.93 26.23
N ASP A 232 -17.25 -0.39 26.09
CA ASP A 232 -18.21 -1.21 26.84
C ASP A 232 -17.84 -1.28 28.34
N ALA A 233 -16.55 -1.42 28.68
CA ALA A 233 -16.06 -1.39 30.06
C ALA A 233 -16.41 -0.06 30.76
N LEU A 234 -16.15 1.07 30.09
CA LEU A 234 -16.47 2.41 30.60
C LEU A 234 -17.97 2.67 30.82
N GLN A 235 -18.85 1.85 30.25
CA GLN A 235 -20.31 1.98 30.44
C GLN A 235 -20.84 1.13 31.60
N VAL A 236 -20.14 0.07 31.97
CA VAL A 236 -20.63 -0.95 32.92
C VAL A 236 -19.89 -0.87 34.26
N ASP A 237 -18.60 -0.58 34.24
CA ASP A 237 -17.77 -0.57 35.44
C ASP A 237 -18.21 0.51 36.43
N GLU A 238 -17.96 0.28 37.72
CA GLU A 238 -18.24 1.28 38.74
C GLU A 238 -17.48 2.57 38.41
N PRO A 239 -18.18 3.70 38.21
CA PRO A 239 -17.54 4.91 37.75
C PRO A 239 -16.55 5.36 38.81
N CYS A 240 -15.35 5.71 38.34
CA CYS A 240 -14.37 6.37 39.16
C CYS A 240 -15.03 7.53 39.92
N ALA A 241 -14.76 7.63 41.23
CA ALA A 241 -15.35 8.63 42.12
C ALA A 241 -15.14 10.09 41.64
N ARG A 242 -14.19 10.33 40.73
CA ARG A 242 -13.92 11.64 40.13
C ARG A 242 -14.60 11.85 38.78
N GLY A 243 -15.13 10.80 38.15
CA GLY A 243 -15.79 10.85 36.85
C GLY A 243 -14.85 10.70 35.66
N CYS A 244 -13.62 10.21 35.86
CA CYS A 244 -12.65 9.95 34.78
C CYS A 244 -13.25 9.13 33.63
N ASP A 245 -13.98 8.07 33.97
CA ASP A 245 -14.63 7.17 33.01
C ASP A 245 -15.62 7.91 32.13
N THR A 246 -16.43 8.78 32.74
CA THR A 246 -17.45 9.56 32.04
C THR A 246 -16.81 10.53 31.04
N PHE A 247 -15.72 11.20 31.44
CA PHE A 247 -14.99 12.08 30.54
C PHE A 247 -14.36 11.28 29.39
N LEU A 248 -13.66 10.19 29.71
CA LEU A 248 -13.02 9.31 28.73
C LEU A 248 -14.04 8.75 27.73
N LEU A 249 -15.14 8.19 28.22
CA LEU A 249 -16.24 7.69 27.41
C LEU A 249 -16.80 8.78 26.50
N GLY A 250 -17.06 9.98 27.04
CA GLY A 250 -17.56 11.11 26.27
C GLY A 250 -16.60 11.54 25.15
N ALA A 251 -15.29 11.59 25.43
CA ALA A 251 -14.27 11.93 24.44
C ALA A 251 -14.13 10.84 23.35
N LEU A 252 -14.09 9.56 23.75
CA LEU A 252 -14.02 8.42 22.84
C LEU A 252 -15.26 8.36 21.94
N VAL A 253 -16.46 8.40 22.51
CA VAL A 253 -17.71 8.35 21.72
C VAL A 253 -17.78 9.50 20.72
N LYS A 254 -17.37 10.72 21.11
CA LYS A 254 -17.31 11.86 20.20
C LYS A 254 -16.31 11.63 19.07
N ALA A 255 -15.09 11.19 19.38
CA ALA A 255 -14.06 10.95 18.37
C ALA A 255 -14.45 9.82 17.41
N LEU A 256 -14.88 8.66 17.94
CA LEU A 256 -15.31 7.53 17.15
C LEU A 256 -16.52 7.86 16.25
N ARG A 257 -17.44 8.73 16.71
CA ARG A 257 -18.54 9.21 15.86
C ARG A 257 -18.03 10.07 14.69
N ARG A 258 -17.07 10.98 14.92
CA ARG A 258 -16.50 11.82 13.86
C ARG A 258 -15.81 11.00 12.76
N HIS A 259 -15.21 9.88 13.14
CA HIS A 259 -14.53 8.96 12.21
C HIS A 259 -15.43 7.83 11.67
N ASN A 260 -16.74 7.89 11.88
CA ASN A 260 -17.71 6.87 11.45
C ASN A 260 -17.43 5.45 12.00
N LEU A 261 -16.89 5.36 13.22
CA LEU A 261 -16.56 4.11 13.90
C LEU A 261 -17.61 3.69 14.95
N MET A 262 -18.58 4.55 15.31
CA MET A 262 -19.59 4.22 16.32
C MET A 262 -20.83 3.53 15.76
N TRP A 263 -21.48 4.15 14.77
CA TRP A 263 -22.74 3.69 14.23
C TRP A 263 -22.92 4.12 12.76
N PRO A 264 -23.20 3.17 11.84
CA PRO A 264 -23.14 1.72 12.03
C PRO A 264 -21.70 1.27 12.37
N ARG A 265 -21.55 0.18 13.15
CA ARG A 265 -20.21 -0.39 13.40
C ARG A 265 -19.63 -0.90 12.06
N PRO A 266 -18.38 -0.56 11.70
CA PRO A 266 -17.76 -1.05 10.48
C PRO A 266 -17.73 -2.58 10.45
N SER A 267 -18.11 -3.15 9.31
CA SER A 267 -18.04 -4.59 9.05
C SER A 267 -17.05 -4.87 7.93
N LYS A 268 -16.58 -6.12 7.81
CA LYS A 268 -15.77 -6.56 6.68
C LYS A 268 -16.46 -6.18 5.35
N PRO A 269 -15.72 -5.69 4.34
CA PRO A 269 -14.25 -5.54 4.28
C PRO A 269 -13.73 -4.22 4.87
N PHE A 270 -14.41 -3.59 5.82
CA PHE A 270 -14.00 -2.37 6.52
C PHE A 270 -13.68 -1.20 5.57
N ILE A 271 -14.61 -0.92 4.65
CA ILE A 271 -14.50 0.20 3.72
C ILE A 271 -14.47 1.53 4.48
N GLY A 272 -13.54 2.41 4.12
CA GLY A 272 -13.32 3.70 4.75
C GLY A 272 -12.51 3.64 6.05
N VAL A 273 -12.10 2.45 6.52
CA VAL A 273 -11.46 2.27 7.82
C VAL A 273 -10.07 1.66 7.67
N SER A 274 -9.06 2.37 8.19
CA SER A 274 -7.68 1.90 8.31
C SER A 274 -7.27 1.82 9.78
N PHE A 275 -6.21 1.07 10.08
CA PHE A 275 -5.66 1.00 11.43
C PHE A 275 -5.19 2.39 11.90
N VAL A 276 -4.44 3.11 11.05
CA VAL A 276 -3.99 4.47 11.36
C VAL A 276 -5.16 5.42 11.63
N GLY A 277 -6.28 5.29 10.90
CA GLY A 277 -7.48 6.08 11.17
C GLY A 277 -8.10 5.78 12.55
N ILE A 278 -8.09 4.53 12.98
CA ILE A 278 -8.53 4.14 14.33
C ILE A 278 -7.61 4.74 15.39
N SER A 279 -6.28 4.58 15.25
CA SER A 279 -5.31 5.13 16.19
C SER A 279 -5.40 6.67 16.26
N GLN A 280 -5.62 7.34 15.13
CA GLN A 280 -5.86 8.79 15.09
C GLN A 280 -7.12 9.16 15.88
N SER A 281 -8.22 8.43 15.71
CA SER A 281 -9.47 8.70 16.44
C SER A 281 -9.29 8.57 17.96
N VAL A 282 -8.48 7.60 18.40
CA VAL A 282 -8.13 7.42 19.82
C VAL A 282 -7.20 8.54 20.30
N GLY A 283 -6.19 8.92 19.53
CA GLY A 283 -5.31 10.05 19.85
C GLY A 283 -6.06 11.39 19.96
N GLU A 284 -7.08 11.61 19.13
CA GLU A 284 -7.98 12.76 19.21
C GLU A 284 -8.84 12.75 20.48
N ALA A 285 -9.27 11.57 20.94
CA ALA A 285 -9.96 11.43 22.22
C ALA A 285 -9.01 11.76 23.39
N GLY A 286 -7.78 11.25 23.36
CA GLY A 286 -6.77 11.55 24.38
C GLY A 286 -6.42 13.03 24.46
N SER A 287 -6.28 13.68 23.30
CA SER A 287 -6.04 15.13 23.22
C SER A 287 -7.20 15.95 23.79
N GLN A 288 -8.45 15.56 23.51
CA GLN A 288 -9.63 16.21 24.11
C GLN A 288 -9.68 16.04 25.63
N LEU A 289 -9.28 14.88 26.14
CA LEU A 289 -9.23 14.64 27.58
C LEU A 289 -8.19 15.50 28.27
N ALA A 290 -6.98 15.56 27.73
CA ALA A 290 -5.91 16.39 28.28
C ALA A 290 -6.29 17.87 28.34
N GLN A 291 -7.11 18.35 27.40
CA GLN A 291 -7.64 19.72 27.40
C GLN A 291 -8.73 19.94 28.47
N LEU A 292 -9.62 18.98 28.67
CA LEU A 292 -10.73 19.08 29.62
C LEU A 292 -10.29 18.84 31.07
N VAL A 293 -9.34 17.93 31.26
CA VAL A 293 -8.84 17.49 32.56
C VAL A 293 -7.31 17.34 32.47
N PRO A 294 -6.55 18.38 32.86
CA PRO A 294 -5.09 18.27 32.94
C PRO A 294 -4.67 17.09 33.83
N GLY A 295 -3.71 16.30 33.37
CA GLY A 295 -3.19 15.12 34.09
C GLY A 295 -3.87 13.78 33.77
N LEU A 296 -4.98 13.78 33.03
CA LEU A 296 -5.63 12.55 32.55
C LEU A 296 -5.08 12.14 31.17
N SER A 297 -4.61 10.90 31.04
CA SER A 297 -4.01 10.37 29.81
C SER A 297 -4.60 9.00 29.44
N LEU A 298 -4.58 8.68 28.14
CA LEU A 298 -4.90 7.35 27.60
C LEU A 298 -3.75 6.35 27.76
N ASN A 299 -2.56 6.85 28.06
CA ASN A 299 -1.39 6.04 28.36
C ASN A 299 -1.47 5.62 29.83
N GLY A 300 -1.07 4.39 30.12
CA GLY A 300 -1.00 3.88 31.48
C GLY A 300 -0.10 4.74 32.36
N VAL A 301 -0.17 4.54 33.67
CA VAL A 301 0.61 5.34 34.63
C VAL A 301 2.11 5.04 34.46
N ALA A 302 2.82 5.90 33.74
CA ALA A 302 4.26 6.04 33.91
C ALA A 302 4.50 6.78 35.23
N SER A 303 4.94 6.03 36.25
CA SER A 303 5.30 6.58 37.57
C SER A 303 6.51 7.53 37.44
N LEU A 304 6.25 8.83 37.28
CA LEU A 304 7.28 9.86 37.38
C LEU A 304 7.40 10.29 38.83
N LYS A 305 8.32 9.65 39.57
CA LYS A 305 8.86 10.21 40.81
C LYS A 305 9.77 11.39 40.47
N GLU A 306 9.23 12.59 40.39
CA GLU A 306 10.05 13.81 40.46
C GLU A 306 10.15 14.30 41.90
N THR A 307 11.30 14.01 42.51
CA THR A 307 11.76 14.65 43.72
C THR A 307 12.13 16.11 43.42
N SER A 308 11.40 17.08 43.97
CA SER A 308 11.91 18.45 44.07
C SER A 308 11.77 18.99 45.49
N ARG A 309 12.94 19.29 46.07
CA ARG A 309 13.17 19.79 47.42
C ARG A 309 12.62 21.21 47.59
N LYS A 310 11.92 21.43 48.70
CA LYS A 310 11.48 22.73 49.21
C LYS A 310 12.65 23.70 49.45
N ARG A 311 12.45 24.98 49.13
CA ARG A 311 13.05 26.12 49.86
C ARG A 311 11.98 27.19 50.07
N LYS A 312 11.68 27.50 51.35
CA LYS A 312 10.78 28.58 51.81
C LYS A 312 11.55 29.89 51.92
N THR A 313 10.89 31.03 51.68
CA THR A 313 10.54 32.15 52.61
C THR A 313 10.03 33.40 51.79
N PRO A 314 9.51 34.51 52.36
CA PRO A 314 8.06 34.70 52.55
C PRO A 314 7.49 36.07 52.05
N ASN A 315 6.15 36.16 52.09
CA ASN A 315 5.31 37.34 52.37
C ASN A 315 4.98 38.38 51.27
N SER A 316 3.72 38.37 50.79
CA SER A 316 2.76 39.50 50.86
C SER A 316 1.43 39.15 50.15
N GLU A 317 0.30 39.39 50.81
CA GLU A 317 -1.08 39.28 50.28
C GLU A 317 -1.65 40.66 49.86
N PRO A 318 -2.92 40.80 49.43
CA PRO A 318 -3.48 40.33 48.16
C PRO A 318 -4.16 41.47 47.37
N LYS A 319 -4.35 41.32 46.05
CA LYS A 319 -5.37 42.09 45.31
C LYS A 319 -6.31 41.12 44.61
N GLN A 320 -7.52 41.04 45.14
CA GLN A 320 -8.65 40.30 44.56
C GLN A 320 -9.03 40.92 43.23
N THR A 321 -8.96 40.14 42.16
CA THR A 321 -9.68 40.41 40.92
C THR A 321 -10.41 39.14 40.55
N LEU A 322 -11.75 39.20 40.60
CA LEU A 322 -12.64 38.10 40.27
C LEU A 322 -12.50 37.75 38.79
N THR A 323 -12.01 36.54 38.51
CA THR A 323 -12.21 35.84 37.23
C THR A 323 -12.88 34.50 37.54
N PRO A 324 -13.66 33.92 36.62
CA PRO A 324 -14.29 32.61 36.82
C PRO A 324 -13.21 31.52 36.74
N ASP A 325 -12.41 31.43 37.81
CA ASP A 325 -11.33 30.47 37.94
C ASP A 325 -11.96 29.13 38.36
N SER A 326 -11.87 28.15 37.48
CA SER A 326 -12.07 26.75 37.85
C SER A 326 -11.13 26.46 39.02
N SER A 327 -11.69 26.24 40.22
CA SER A 327 -10.97 26.22 41.49
C SER A 327 -9.60 25.50 41.38
N PRO A 328 -8.50 26.11 41.84
CA PRO A 328 -7.19 25.45 41.90
C PRO A 328 -7.21 24.12 42.67
N GLU A 329 -8.22 23.91 43.51
CA GLU A 329 -8.50 22.65 44.20
C GLU A 329 -8.89 21.52 43.23
N LEU A 330 -9.63 21.81 42.15
CA LEU A 330 -9.94 20.80 41.13
C LEU A 330 -8.66 20.34 40.44
N ARG A 331 -7.82 21.24 39.93
CA ARG A 331 -6.54 20.88 39.29
C ARG A 331 -5.64 20.03 40.21
N ALA A 332 -5.47 20.47 41.47
CA ALA A 332 -4.67 19.74 42.46
C ALA A 332 -5.25 18.36 42.82
N THR A 333 -6.58 18.18 42.74
CA THR A 333 -7.15 16.84 42.91
C THR A 333 -6.68 15.93 41.78
N TRP A 334 -6.94 16.25 40.52
CA TRP A 334 -6.71 15.34 39.38
C TRP A 334 -5.25 14.91 39.17
N ASP A 335 -4.27 15.77 39.46
CA ASP A 335 -2.85 15.47 39.29
C ASP A 335 -2.35 14.29 40.17
N ALA A 336 -3.02 14.02 41.29
CA ALA A 336 -2.69 12.93 42.21
C ALA A 336 -3.59 11.68 42.05
N HIS A 337 -4.40 11.62 40.98
CA HIS A 337 -5.41 10.58 40.83
C HIS A 337 -4.94 9.40 39.99
N ASP A 338 -4.71 8.28 40.66
CA ASP A 338 -4.55 6.98 40.02
C ASP A 338 -5.92 6.29 39.92
N CYS A 339 -6.37 6.02 38.71
CA CYS A 339 -7.56 5.22 38.45
C CYS A 339 -7.34 4.31 37.25
N GLY A 340 -7.87 3.09 37.32
CA GLY A 340 -7.71 2.04 36.30
C GLY A 340 -8.28 2.39 34.92
N VAL A 341 -8.98 3.52 34.82
CA VAL A 341 -9.51 4.17 33.61
C VAL A 341 -8.41 4.51 32.59
N ARG A 342 -7.16 4.69 33.06
CA ARG A 342 -5.96 4.84 32.22
C ARG A 342 -5.52 3.50 31.59
N GLY A 343 -6.44 2.56 31.41
CA GLY A 343 -6.16 1.25 30.84
C GLY A 343 -5.61 1.46 29.43
N GLY A 344 -4.31 1.20 29.25
CA GLY A 344 -3.47 1.59 28.11
C GLY A 344 -4.06 1.26 26.75
N LEU A 345 -5.08 2.00 26.32
CA LEU A 345 -5.77 1.84 25.04
C LEU A 345 -4.80 2.23 23.94
N ALA A 346 -4.07 3.34 24.14
CA ALA A 346 -2.98 3.74 23.27
C ALA A 346 -1.89 2.66 23.24
N GLU A 347 -1.44 2.16 24.40
CA GLU A 347 -0.41 1.11 24.50
C GLU A 347 -0.81 -0.18 23.76
N LYS A 348 -2.06 -0.63 23.91
CA LYS A 348 -2.59 -1.80 23.20
C LYS A 348 -2.65 -1.59 21.69
N LEU A 349 -2.94 -0.38 21.22
CA LEU A 349 -2.89 -0.05 19.80
C LEU A 349 -1.44 0.02 19.32
N ASP A 350 -0.53 0.62 20.08
CA ASP A 350 0.89 0.67 19.76
C ASP A 350 1.50 -0.75 19.68
N GLU A 351 1.12 -1.66 20.58
CA GLU A 351 1.50 -3.07 20.54
C GLU A 351 1.02 -3.75 19.25
N LEU A 352 -0.22 -3.49 18.84
CA LEU A 352 -0.76 -3.99 17.57
C LEU A 352 0.02 -3.43 16.38
N GLU A 353 0.37 -2.14 16.39
CA GLU A 353 1.15 -1.49 15.33
C GLU A 353 2.56 -2.09 15.20
N VAL A 354 3.27 -2.22 16.33
CA VAL A 354 4.61 -2.82 16.40
C VAL A 354 4.60 -4.27 15.90
N GLY A 355 3.49 -4.98 16.10
CA GLY A 355 3.29 -6.32 15.56
C GLY A 355 3.22 -6.41 14.03
N VAL A 356 2.98 -5.30 13.32
CA VAL A 356 2.85 -5.27 11.85
C VAL A 356 4.21 -5.15 11.17
N THR A 357 4.91 -6.28 11.10
CA THR A 357 6.23 -6.33 10.44
C THR A 357 6.17 -6.39 8.92
N GLY A 358 4.99 -6.60 8.32
CA GLY A 358 4.82 -6.80 6.87
C GLY A 358 4.73 -8.27 6.49
N LEU A 359 4.70 -8.55 5.18
CA LEU A 359 4.61 -9.91 4.66
C LEU A 359 5.95 -10.47 4.22
N GLU A 360 6.17 -11.75 4.51
CA GLU A 360 7.29 -12.51 3.94
C GLU A 360 6.94 -12.97 2.52
N LEU A 361 7.89 -12.91 1.58
CA LEU A 361 7.75 -13.65 0.32
C LEU A 361 7.87 -15.12 0.69
N GLU A 362 6.78 -15.88 0.63
CA GLU A 362 6.83 -17.32 0.89
C GLU A 362 7.88 -17.96 -0.02
N SER A 363 8.80 -18.74 0.58
CA SER A 363 9.83 -19.51 -0.13
C SER A 363 9.26 -20.49 -1.18
N LYS A 364 7.94 -20.72 -1.13
CA LYS A 364 7.16 -21.62 -1.98
C LYS A 364 6.22 -20.92 -2.97
N LEU A 365 6.46 -19.66 -3.35
CA LEU A 365 5.73 -18.96 -4.42
C LEU A 365 6.00 -19.49 -5.84
N GLY A 366 6.11 -20.81 -6.01
CA GLY A 366 5.77 -21.48 -7.26
C GLY A 366 6.62 -21.12 -8.47
N TYR A 367 7.83 -20.59 -8.28
CA TYR A 367 8.87 -20.81 -9.27
C TYR A 367 9.37 -22.23 -9.01
N LEU A 368 8.73 -23.19 -9.66
CA LEU A 368 9.46 -24.37 -10.07
C LEU A 368 10.71 -23.86 -10.79
N LEU A 369 11.86 -24.06 -10.15
CA LEU A 369 13.19 -23.84 -10.70
C LEU A 369 13.41 -24.79 -11.89
N TYR A 370 12.62 -24.72 -13.00
CA TYR A 370 12.81 -25.52 -14.23
C TYR A 370 12.19 -24.93 -15.52
#